data_AF-A0A7S1ARL3-F1
#
_entry.id   AF-A0A7S1ARL3-F1
#
_cell.length_a   1.000
_cell.length_b   1.000
_cell.length_c   1.000
_cell.angle_alpha   90.00
_cell.angle_beta   90.00
_cell.angle_gamma   90.00
#
_symmetry.space_group_name_H-M   'P 1'
#
loop_
_entity.id
_entity.type
_entity.pdbx_description
1 polymer ?
#
loop_
_entity_poly.entity_id
_entity_poly.type
_entity_poly.pdbx_seq_one_letter_code
_entity_poly.pdbx_strand_id
1 'polypeptide(L)'
;LDGYTYADTGLQFPSCVTTTLLQCSDSTIAQNEKFDAPDCTNLTVGETCVVGCATGYELASGDSLGALTCVSESDSVAFLNGSLPACQVMRCSTGTNPVPIGVSEDCDNITYGASCQATCAVGFESTNHTELSCLANGQLESNSVPPYPVCEEKKCVDVAT
;
A
#
# COMPACT_ATOMS: atom_id res chain seq x y z
N LEU A 1 79.72 -28.86 -7.53
CA LEU A 1 79.07 -30.03 -6.91
C LEU A 1 78.73 -29.53 -5.50
N ASP A 2 77.52 -29.06 -5.21
CA ASP A 2 76.23 -29.61 -5.59
C ASP A 2 75.16 -28.54 -5.72
N GLY A 3 74.41 -28.60 -6.83
CA GLY A 3 73.21 -27.81 -7.05
C GLY A 3 72.02 -28.53 -6.44
N TYR A 4 71.38 -27.91 -5.46
CA TYR A 4 70.13 -28.40 -4.91
C TYR A 4 68.96 -27.83 -5.71
N THR A 5 68.42 -28.65 -6.61
CA THR A 5 67.12 -28.39 -7.25
C THR A 5 66.03 -28.82 -6.28
N TYR A 6 65.26 -27.86 -5.78
CA TYR A 6 64.07 -28.14 -4.99
C TYR A 6 62.98 -28.69 -5.91
N ALA A 7 62.52 -29.92 -5.64
CA ALA A 7 61.36 -30.49 -6.29
C ALA A 7 60.11 -29.73 -5.81
N ASP A 8 59.53 -28.93 -6.70
CA ASP A 8 58.21 -28.35 -6.56
C ASP A 8 57.19 -29.50 -6.48
N THR A 9 56.90 -29.94 -5.26
CA THR A 9 55.80 -30.88 -5.01
C THR A 9 54.54 -30.08 -5.18
N GLY A 10 53.96 -30.13 -6.38
CA GLY A 10 52.79 -29.37 -6.80
C GLY A 10 51.65 -29.41 -5.79
N LEU A 11 51.70 -28.49 -4.83
CA LEU A 11 50.64 -28.26 -3.86
C LEU A 11 49.49 -27.66 -4.65
N GLN A 12 48.49 -28.50 -4.93
CA GLN A 12 47.24 -28.03 -5.48
C GLN A 12 46.59 -27.11 -4.43
N PHE A 13 46.70 -25.80 -4.66
CA PHE A 13 45.99 -24.81 -3.86
C PHE A 13 44.50 -25.15 -3.89
N PRO A 14 43.80 -25.19 -2.73
CA PRO A 14 42.35 -25.32 -2.76
C PRO A 14 41.80 -24.15 -3.57
N SER A 15 41.17 -24.46 -4.71
CA SER A 15 40.50 -23.44 -5.51
C SER A 15 39.45 -22.80 -4.62
N CYS A 16 39.57 -21.49 -4.41
CA CYS A 16 38.54 -20.71 -3.75
C CYS A 16 37.29 -20.75 -4.64
N VAL A 17 36.36 -21.65 -4.33
CA VAL A 17 35.06 -21.69 -4.99
C VAL A 17 34.28 -20.50 -4.45
N THR A 18 34.14 -19.46 -5.27
CA THR A 18 33.20 -18.38 -5.01
C THR A 18 31.80 -18.98 -5.01
N THR A 19 31.24 -19.19 -3.82
CA THR A 19 29.86 -19.64 -3.67
C THR A 19 28.97 -18.44 -3.99
N THR A 20 28.31 -18.44 -5.14
CA THR A 20 27.27 -17.46 -5.44
C THR A 20 26.14 -17.64 -4.44
N LEU A 21 25.82 -16.59 -3.68
CA LEU A 21 24.72 -16.63 -2.73
C LEU A 21 23.43 -16.81 -3.52
N LEU A 22 22.66 -17.83 -3.14
CA LEU A 22 21.35 -18.10 -3.70
C LEU A 22 20.38 -17.01 -3.24
N GLN A 23 19.75 -16.33 -4.18
CA GLN A 23 18.86 -15.20 -3.92
C GLN A 23 17.39 -15.60 -4.01
N CYS A 24 16.55 -15.02 -3.17
CA CYS A 24 15.11 -15.18 -3.24
C CYS A 24 14.47 -14.29 -4.30
N SER A 25 13.40 -14.82 -4.91
CA SER A 25 12.53 -14.07 -5.80
C SER A 25 11.36 -13.46 -5.02
N ASP A 26 11.12 -12.16 -5.22
CA ASP A 26 10.08 -11.37 -4.53
C ASP A 26 8.80 -11.21 -5.39
N SER A 27 8.59 -12.12 -6.34
CA SER A 27 7.54 -11.99 -7.34
C SER A 27 6.12 -12.08 -6.77
N THR A 28 5.93 -12.66 -5.58
CA THR A 28 4.61 -12.77 -4.94
C THR A 28 4.18 -11.48 -4.22
N ILE A 29 5.11 -10.74 -3.63
CA ILE A 29 4.81 -9.45 -2.98
C ILE A 29 4.73 -8.35 -4.02
N ALA A 30 5.69 -8.31 -4.96
CA ALA A 30 5.76 -7.29 -6.00
C ALA A 30 4.54 -7.26 -6.95
N GLN A 31 3.78 -8.36 -7.04
CA GLN A 31 2.56 -8.43 -7.87
C GLN A 31 1.28 -8.01 -7.13
N ASN A 32 1.35 -7.75 -5.83
CA ASN A 32 0.18 -7.43 -5.02
C ASN A 32 0.25 -6.00 -4.48
N GLU A 33 -0.51 -5.11 -5.10
CA GLU A 33 -0.57 -3.67 -4.80
C GLU A 33 -0.97 -3.33 -3.35
N LYS A 34 -1.46 -4.31 -2.61
CA LYS A 34 -1.85 -4.20 -1.20
C LYS A 34 -0.67 -4.18 -0.23
N PHE A 35 0.49 -4.70 -0.64
CA PHE A 35 1.64 -4.86 0.24
C PHE A 35 2.74 -3.86 -0.09
N ASP A 36 3.43 -3.42 0.95
CA ASP A 36 4.65 -2.63 0.85
C ASP A 36 5.78 -3.37 1.56
N ALA A 37 6.86 -3.63 0.83
CA ALA A 37 7.95 -4.50 1.25
C ALA A 37 9.29 -4.04 0.65
N PRO A 38 9.73 -2.80 0.96
CA PRO A 38 10.93 -2.23 0.34
C PRO A 38 12.20 -3.05 0.63
N ASP A 39 12.23 -3.74 1.78
CA ASP A 39 13.38 -4.51 2.25
C ASP A 39 13.33 -6.00 1.85
N CYS A 40 12.34 -6.44 1.07
CA CYS A 40 12.25 -7.84 0.61
C CYS A 40 12.99 -8.11 -0.73
N THR A 41 13.75 -7.13 -1.22
CA THR A 41 14.48 -7.26 -2.49
C THR A 41 15.91 -7.79 -2.29
N ASN A 42 16.38 -8.61 -3.23
CA ASN A 42 17.75 -9.16 -3.27
C ASN A 42 18.19 -9.96 -2.02
N LEU A 43 17.24 -10.50 -1.26
CA LEU A 43 17.52 -11.32 -0.09
C LEU A 43 18.25 -12.61 -0.44
N THR A 44 19.17 -13.00 0.42
CA THR A 44 19.91 -14.26 0.39
C THR A 44 19.40 -15.23 1.45
N VAL A 45 19.63 -16.53 1.26
CA VAL A 45 19.11 -17.58 2.15
C VAL A 45 19.48 -17.30 3.61
N GLY A 46 18.48 -17.27 4.48
CA GLY A 46 18.60 -16.97 5.91
C GLY A 46 18.28 -15.52 6.28
N GLU A 47 18.22 -14.60 5.33
CA GLU A 47 17.81 -13.22 5.59
C GLU A 47 16.28 -13.10 5.74
N THR A 48 15.87 -12.10 6.50
CA THR A 48 14.46 -11.83 6.81
C THR A 48 14.08 -10.41 6.42
N CYS A 49 12.85 -10.22 5.96
CA CYS A 49 12.27 -8.90 5.73
C CYS A 49 10.89 -8.78 6.37
N VAL A 50 10.43 -7.53 6.49
CA VAL A 50 9.13 -7.18 7.04
C VAL A 50 8.23 -6.69 5.91
N VAL A 51 6.97 -7.12 5.94
CA VAL A 51 5.95 -6.74 4.96
C VAL A 51 4.87 -5.92 5.64
N GLY A 52 4.68 -4.70 5.16
CA GLY A 52 3.62 -3.80 5.58
C GLY A 52 2.47 -3.72 4.57
N CYS A 53 1.56 -2.79 4.85
CA CYS A 53 0.47 -2.45 3.95
C CYS A 53 0.85 -1.25 3.09
N ALA A 54 0.51 -1.33 1.81
CA ALA A 54 0.75 -0.25 0.87
C ALA A 54 -0.10 1.00 1.19
N THR A 55 0.27 2.12 0.58
CA THR A 55 -0.49 3.37 0.64
C THR A 55 -1.96 3.12 0.29
N GLY A 56 -2.86 3.62 1.13
CA GLY A 56 -4.31 3.42 0.94
C GLY A 56 -4.83 2.10 1.51
N TYR A 57 -3.98 1.33 2.18
CA TYR A 57 -4.34 0.14 2.94
C TYR A 57 -3.90 0.29 4.40
N GLU A 58 -4.60 -0.40 5.29
CA GLU A 58 -4.29 -0.46 6.73
C GLU A 58 -4.28 -1.91 7.21
N LEU A 59 -3.61 -2.17 8.34
CA LEU A 59 -3.66 -3.49 8.97
C LEU A 59 -5.08 -3.78 9.47
N ALA A 60 -5.57 -5.00 9.21
CA ALA A 60 -6.80 -5.48 9.80
C ALA A 60 -6.68 -5.49 11.33
N SER A 61 -7.80 -5.24 12.02
CA SER A 61 -7.82 -5.18 13.49
C SER A 61 -7.33 -6.48 14.11
N GLY A 62 -6.30 -6.39 14.94
CA GLY A 62 -5.69 -7.55 15.62
C GLY A 62 -4.62 -8.27 14.80
N ASP A 63 -4.29 -7.78 13.60
CA ASP A 63 -3.18 -8.28 12.79
C ASP A 63 -1.88 -7.50 13.06
N SER A 64 -0.77 -8.01 12.55
CA SER A 64 0.57 -7.44 12.67
C SER A 64 1.26 -7.41 11.31
N LEU A 65 2.40 -6.72 11.23
CA LEU A 65 3.26 -6.77 10.05
C LEU A 65 3.66 -8.21 9.71
N GLY A 66 3.78 -8.50 8.41
CA GLY A 66 4.27 -9.78 7.94
C GLY A 66 5.77 -9.93 8.15
N ALA A 67 6.23 -11.16 8.28
CA ALA A 67 7.64 -11.49 8.36
C ALA A 67 7.93 -12.63 7.40
N LEU A 68 8.86 -12.40 6.48
CA LEU A 68 9.28 -13.39 5.49
C LEU A 68 10.77 -13.69 5.68
N THR A 69 11.13 -14.94 5.48
CA THR A 69 12.49 -15.45 5.51
C THR A 69 12.83 -16.04 4.16
N CYS A 70 13.99 -15.71 3.62
CA CYS A 70 14.48 -16.33 2.41
C CYS A 70 14.95 -17.75 2.72
N VAL A 71 14.31 -18.75 2.12
CA VAL A 71 14.62 -20.17 2.33
C VAL A 71 14.97 -20.86 1.01
N SER A 72 15.93 -21.77 1.04
CA SER A 72 16.30 -22.59 -0.11
C SER A 72 15.42 -23.84 -0.19
N GLU A 73 14.81 -24.07 -1.34
CA GLU A 73 14.20 -25.37 -1.68
C GLU A 73 15.26 -26.37 -2.17
N SER A 74 16.26 -25.87 -2.89
CA SER A 74 17.38 -26.64 -3.44
C SER A 74 18.61 -25.75 -3.61
N ASP A 75 19.73 -26.32 -4.06
CA ASP A 75 20.99 -25.60 -4.32
C ASP A 75 20.88 -24.48 -5.36
N SER A 76 19.75 -24.38 -6.09
CA SER A 76 19.54 -23.38 -7.14
C SER A 76 18.20 -22.66 -7.08
N VAL A 77 17.35 -22.96 -6.08
CA VAL A 77 16.02 -22.37 -5.94
C VAL A 77 15.80 -21.90 -4.50
N ALA A 78 15.54 -20.60 -4.33
CA ALA A 78 15.14 -20.01 -3.06
C ALA A 78 13.89 -19.13 -3.22
N PHE A 79 13.07 -19.10 -2.18
CA PHE A 79 11.81 -18.38 -2.14
C PHE A 79 11.57 -17.76 -0.76
N LEU A 80 10.69 -16.76 -0.71
CA LEU A 80 10.29 -16.13 0.54
C LEU A 80 9.22 -16.98 1.24
N ASN A 81 9.49 -17.39 2.48
CA ASN A 81 8.57 -18.15 3.31
C ASN A 81 8.22 -17.40 4.59
N GLY A 82 6.95 -17.45 5.00
CA GLY A 82 6.45 -16.78 6.19
C GLY A 82 4.99 -16.38 6.03
N SER A 83 4.55 -15.40 6.81
CA SER A 83 3.17 -14.89 6.78
C SER A 83 3.12 -13.45 6.27
N LEU A 84 2.15 -13.19 5.40
CA LEU A 84 1.80 -11.85 4.96
C LEU A 84 0.76 -11.24 5.93
N PRO A 85 0.76 -9.92 6.12
CA PRO A 85 -0.26 -9.26 6.93
C PRO A 85 -1.61 -9.30 6.21
N ALA A 86 -2.72 -9.31 6.94
CA ALA A 86 -4.02 -8.98 6.36
C ALA A 86 -4.17 -7.46 6.32
N CYS A 87 -3.86 -6.87 5.16
CA CYS A 87 -4.24 -5.47 4.93
C CYS A 87 -5.73 -5.38 4.51
N GLN A 88 -6.36 -4.24 4.75
CA GLN A 88 -7.66 -3.91 4.19
C GLN A 88 -7.58 -2.54 3.56
N VAL A 89 -8.39 -2.30 2.52
CA VAL A 89 -8.46 -0.97 1.92
C VAL A 89 -8.95 0.02 2.95
N MET A 90 -8.32 1.19 3.00
CA MET A 90 -8.71 2.24 3.93
C MET A 90 -10.12 2.73 3.59
N ARG A 91 -10.95 2.88 4.61
CA ARG A 91 -12.30 3.43 4.48
C ARG A 91 -12.26 4.91 4.84
N CYS A 92 -12.83 5.76 3.99
CA CYS A 92 -13.06 7.14 4.36
C CYS A 92 -14.33 7.25 5.19
N SER A 93 -14.26 8.08 6.21
CA SER A 93 -15.40 8.46 7.02
C SER A 93 -15.78 9.89 6.68
N THR A 94 -17.08 10.14 6.56
CA THR A 94 -17.69 11.47 6.51
C THR A 94 -17.40 12.31 7.77
N GLY A 95 -16.84 11.70 8.82
CA GLY A 95 -16.71 12.28 10.15
C GLY A 95 -15.46 13.10 10.48
N THR A 96 -14.50 13.33 9.57
CA THR A 96 -13.34 14.19 9.90
C THR A 96 -13.58 15.68 9.66
N ASN A 97 -14.46 16.04 8.74
CA ASN A 97 -14.83 17.43 8.48
C ASN A 97 -16.35 17.60 8.65
N PRO A 98 -16.81 18.63 9.36
CA PRO A 98 -18.25 18.87 9.50
C PRO A 98 -18.86 19.25 8.15
N VAL A 99 -19.83 18.46 7.70
CA VAL A 99 -20.65 18.78 6.53
C VAL A 99 -21.43 20.08 6.78
N PRO A 100 -21.36 21.08 5.89
CA PRO A 100 -22.08 22.33 6.05
C PRO A 100 -23.61 22.15 6.11
N ILE A 101 -24.29 23.09 6.76
CA ILE A 101 -25.76 23.12 6.80
C ILE A 101 -26.31 23.19 5.37
N GLY A 102 -27.33 22.38 5.08
CA GLY A 102 -27.98 22.35 3.78
C GLY A 102 -27.24 21.52 2.72
N VAL A 103 -26.16 20.82 3.08
CA VAL A 103 -25.44 19.89 2.22
C VAL A 103 -25.80 18.45 2.58
N SER A 104 -25.90 17.58 1.57
CA SER A 104 -26.05 16.14 1.67
C SER A 104 -24.98 15.48 0.80
N GLU A 105 -24.34 14.44 1.31
CA GLU A 105 -23.31 13.68 0.60
C GLU A 105 -23.66 12.19 0.56
N ASP A 106 -23.22 11.49 -0.48
CA ASP A 106 -23.39 10.03 -0.65
C ASP A 106 -22.08 9.26 -0.40
N CYS A 107 -21.22 9.81 0.46
CA CYS A 107 -19.86 9.33 0.74
C CYS A 107 -19.78 8.20 1.78
N ASP A 108 -20.89 7.57 2.12
CA ASP A 108 -20.93 6.51 3.12
C ASP A 108 -20.17 5.27 2.65
N ASN A 109 -19.25 4.78 3.50
CA ASN A 109 -18.46 3.56 3.28
C ASN A 109 -17.61 3.55 2.00
N ILE A 110 -17.26 4.71 1.44
CA ILE A 110 -16.33 4.74 0.31
C ILE A 110 -14.90 4.43 0.77
N THR A 111 -14.11 3.86 -0.13
CA THR A 111 -12.75 3.40 0.15
C THR A 111 -11.72 4.18 -0.65
N TYR A 112 -10.45 4.07 -0.25
CA TYR A 112 -9.33 4.74 -0.94
C TYR A 112 -9.42 4.62 -2.46
N GLY A 113 -9.29 5.76 -3.15
CA GLY A 113 -9.35 5.86 -4.61
C GLY A 113 -10.76 5.98 -5.20
N ALA A 114 -11.82 5.78 -4.42
CA ALA A 114 -13.19 6.06 -4.84
C ALA A 114 -13.55 7.54 -4.67
N SER A 115 -14.58 7.98 -5.39
CA SER A 115 -15.19 9.30 -5.25
C SER A 115 -16.70 9.22 -4.99
N CYS A 116 -17.24 10.31 -4.44
CA CYS A 116 -18.65 10.52 -4.12
C CYS A 116 -19.02 11.99 -4.40
N GLN A 117 -20.29 12.35 -4.27
CA GLN A 117 -20.80 13.70 -4.51
C GLN A 117 -21.44 14.32 -3.27
N ALA A 118 -21.11 15.60 -3.06
CA ALA A 118 -21.83 16.51 -2.19
C ALA A 118 -22.79 17.37 -3.02
N THR A 119 -24.05 17.41 -2.59
CA THR A 119 -25.16 18.14 -3.22
C THR A 119 -25.95 18.90 -2.16
N CYS A 120 -26.86 19.80 -2.57
CA CYS A 120 -27.73 20.45 -1.61
C CYS A 120 -28.84 19.50 -1.13
N ALA A 121 -29.04 19.48 0.19
CA ALA A 121 -30.08 18.71 0.86
C ALA A 121 -31.48 19.20 0.46
N VAL A 122 -32.49 18.40 0.80
CA VAL A 122 -33.90 18.76 0.59
C VAL A 122 -34.21 20.08 1.29
N GLY A 123 -34.83 21.01 0.56
CA GLY A 123 -35.12 22.38 1.05
C GLY A 123 -34.06 23.42 0.67
N PHE A 124 -32.93 23.00 0.10
CA PHE A 124 -31.87 23.88 -0.39
C PHE A 124 -31.67 23.73 -1.91
N GLU A 125 -31.05 24.72 -2.54
CA GLU A 125 -30.69 24.73 -3.96
C GLU A 125 -29.32 25.36 -4.22
N SER A 126 -28.67 24.90 -5.28
CA SER A 126 -27.45 25.46 -5.86
C SER A 126 -27.39 25.12 -7.34
N THR A 127 -26.49 25.77 -8.08
CA THR A 127 -26.18 25.43 -9.48
C THR A 127 -25.08 24.38 -9.63
N ASN A 128 -24.40 24.00 -8.53
CA ASN A 128 -23.20 23.17 -8.57
C ASN A 128 -23.24 22.06 -7.52
N HIS A 129 -22.66 20.90 -7.86
CA HIS A 129 -22.29 19.84 -6.93
C HIS A 129 -20.76 19.84 -6.74
N THR A 130 -20.29 19.10 -5.74
CA THR A 130 -18.85 18.93 -5.51
C THR A 130 -18.50 17.44 -5.46
N GLU A 131 -17.49 17.04 -6.23
CA GLU A 131 -16.93 15.69 -6.12
C GLU A 131 -15.91 15.65 -4.98
N LEU A 132 -16.02 14.63 -4.15
CA LEU A 132 -15.16 14.32 -3.02
C LEU A 132 -14.46 12.99 -3.27
N SER A 133 -13.16 12.95 -3.05
CA SER A 133 -12.31 11.78 -3.27
C SER A 133 -11.78 11.25 -1.95
N CYS A 134 -11.77 9.92 -1.80
CA CYS A 134 -11.21 9.26 -0.63
C CYS A 134 -9.69 9.10 -0.74
N LEU A 135 -8.97 9.77 0.15
CA LEU A 135 -7.51 9.76 0.19
C LEU A 135 -6.95 8.64 1.06
N ALA A 136 -5.65 8.40 0.90
CA ALA A 136 -4.89 7.38 1.62
C ALA A 136 -4.68 7.68 3.11
N ASN A 137 -5.29 8.72 3.67
CA ASN A 137 -5.30 9.01 5.10
C ASN A 137 -6.71 8.82 5.70
N GLY A 138 -7.66 8.29 4.92
CA GLY A 138 -9.04 8.09 5.35
C GLY A 138 -9.89 9.36 5.33
N GLN A 139 -9.40 10.45 4.73
CA GLN A 139 -10.13 11.71 4.61
C GLN A 139 -10.76 11.88 3.24
N LEU A 140 -11.92 12.55 3.22
CA LEU A 140 -12.55 13.06 2.01
C LEU A 140 -11.97 14.43 1.68
N GLU A 141 -11.51 14.59 0.44
CA GLU A 141 -11.06 15.89 -0.09
C GLU A 141 -11.73 16.22 -1.42
N SER A 142 -11.95 17.51 -1.66
CA SER A 142 -12.34 18.02 -2.97
C SER A 142 -11.21 18.83 -3.59
N ASN A 143 -11.12 18.77 -4.92
CA ASN A 143 -10.32 19.70 -5.70
C ASN A 143 -10.99 21.07 -5.88
N SER A 144 -12.22 21.25 -5.39
CA SER A 144 -12.98 22.50 -5.45
C SER A 144 -12.73 23.37 -4.21
N VAL A 145 -12.72 24.69 -4.41
CA VAL A 145 -12.66 25.68 -3.32
C VAL A 145 -13.87 26.61 -3.46
N PRO A 146 -14.83 26.61 -2.52
CA PRO A 146 -14.89 25.79 -1.30
C PRO A 146 -15.08 24.28 -1.55
N PRO A 147 -14.73 23.41 -0.58
CA PRO A 147 -14.77 21.94 -0.73
C PRO A 147 -16.20 21.35 -0.72
N TYR A 148 -17.20 22.19 -0.45
CA TYR A 148 -18.61 21.85 -0.49
C TYR A 148 -19.37 22.89 -1.33
N PRO A 149 -20.50 22.52 -1.96
CA PRO A 149 -21.30 23.48 -2.69
C PRO A 149 -21.93 24.50 -1.74
N VAL A 150 -22.10 25.74 -2.22
CA VAL A 150 -22.85 26.76 -1.50
C VAL A 150 -24.34 26.50 -1.70
N CYS A 151 -25.05 26.20 -0.61
CA CYS A 151 -26.47 25.87 -0.62
C CYS A 151 -27.30 27.01 -0.01
N GLU A 152 -28.29 27.48 -0.75
CA GLU A 152 -29.25 28.48 -0.29
C GLU A 152 -30.62 27.82 -0.06
N GLU A 153 -31.39 28.33 0.90
CA GLU A 153 -32.75 27.84 1.14
C GLU A 153 -33.65 28.13 -0.07
N LYS A 154 -34.44 27.14 -0.49
CA LYS A 154 -35.43 27.30 -1.55
C LYS A 154 -36.50 28.30 -1.12
N LYS A 155 -36.78 29.27 -1.99
CA LYS A 155 -37.90 30.19 -1.78
C LYS A 155 -39.21 29.47 -2.07
N CYS A 156 -40.20 29.66 -1.20
CA CYS A 156 -41.56 29.24 -1.48
C CYS A 156 -42.08 30.06 -2.67
N VAL A 157 -42.63 29.38 -3.67
CA VAL A 157 -43.43 30.04 -4.71
C VAL A 157 -44.88 30.03 -4.26
N ASP A 158 -45.50 31.21 -4.28
CA ASP A 158 -46.94 31.32 -4.07
C ASP A 158 -47.63 30.54 -5.19
N VAL A 159 -48.40 29.52 -4.82
CA VAL A 159 -49.23 28.78 -5.78
C VAL A 159 -50.37 29.72 -6.18
N ALA A 160 -50.20 30.40 -7.32
CA ALA A 160 -51.25 31.20 -7.92
C ALA A 160 -52.41 30.27 -8.34
N THR A 161 -53.47 30.25 -7.54
CA THR A 161 -54.79 29.68 -7.87
C THR A 161 -55.52 30.51 -8.92
#